data_AF-A0A4E0R0W5-F1
#
_entry.id   AF-A0A4E0R0W5-F1
#
_cell.length_a   1.000
_cell.length_b   1.000
_cell.length_c   1.000
_cell.angle_alpha   90.00
_cell.angle_beta   90.00
_cell.angle_gamma   90.00
#
_symmetry.space_group_name_H-M   'P 1'
#
loop_
_entity.id
_entity.type
_entity.pdbx_description
1 polymer ?
#
loop_
_entity_poly.entity_id
_entity_poly.type
_entity_poly.pdbx_seq_one_letter_code
_entity_poly.pdbx_strand_id
1 'polypeptide(L)'
;MTERNRFETLEESIESIIDHCREAGIVVCDYQPSISFHRKINDLVTKLQDLDRVQPELQDVFVPIELCSKIDAGQNPHLYTRECMEQALAKNEAVRGKLDSLRRFRALLMAELSMYFPKEMDRYRVVRGDPEAPVSGPTNTSATALSGYSQSNGSGTETGPDTGSIR
;
A
#
# COMPACT_ATOMS: atom_id res chain seq x y z
N MET A 1 -18.52 5.10 17.34
CA MET A 1 -19.47 6.25 17.31
C MET A 1 -18.72 7.54 17.62
N THR A 2 -17.89 7.62 18.67
CA THR A 2 -17.13 8.83 19.03
C THR A 2 -16.17 9.34 17.93
N GLU A 3 -15.50 8.45 17.19
CA GLU A 3 -14.57 8.88 16.13
C GLU A 3 -15.26 9.53 14.92
N ARG A 4 -16.49 9.09 14.59
CA ARG A 4 -17.23 9.65 13.46
C ARG A 4 -17.64 11.09 13.76
N ASN A 5 -18.07 11.31 15.00
CA ASN A 5 -18.51 12.62 15.47
C ASN A 5 -17.42 13.70 15.40
N ARG A 6 -16.14 13.38 15.66
CA ARG A 6 -15.06 14.39 15.59
C ARG A 6 -14.73 14.80 14.15
N PHE A 7 -14.79 13.86 13.19
CA PHE A 7 -14.58 14.17 11.78
C PHE A 7 -15.78 14.92 11.19
N GLU A 8 -16.99 14.53 11.57
CA GLU A 8 -18.22 15.26 11.23
C GLU A 8 -18.18 16.70 11.77
N THR A 9 -17.75 16.89 13.03
CA THR A 9 -17.58 18.23 13.62
C THR A 9 -16.54 19.07 12.87
N LEU A 10 -15.43 18.46 12.46
CA LEU A 10 -14.40 19.13 11.66
C LEU A 10 -14.95 19.53 10.28
N GLU A 11 -15.66 18.62 9.62
CA GLU A 11 -16.27 18.83 8.31
C GLU A 11 -17.29 19.98 8.37
N GLU A 12 -18.21 19.96 9.33
CA GLU A 12 -19.18 21.03 9.56
C GLU A 12 -18.50 22.39 9.81
N SER A 13 -17.40 22.41 10.57
CA SER A 13 -16.61 23.63 10.82
C SER A 13 -15.98 24.17 9.53
N ILE A 14 -15.38 23.29 8.70
CA ILE A 14 -14.78 23.66 7.42
C ILE A 14 -15.84 24.17 6.44
N GLU A 15 -16.97 23.48 6.31
CA GLU A 15 -18.09 23.92 5.47
C GLU A 15 -18.59 25.31 5.90
N SER A 16 -18.76 25.51 7.22
CA SER A 16 -19.18 26.81 7.77
C SER A 16 -18.20 27.93 7.46
N ILE A 17 -16.89 27.66 7.46
CA ILE A 17 -15.85 28.63 7.08
C ILE A 17 -15.92 28.94 5.58
N ILE A 18 -16.07 27.93 4.73
CA ILE A 18 -16.18 28.10 3.27
C ILE A 18 -17.39 28.97 2.94
N ASP A 19 -18.55 28.71 3.55
CA ASP A 19 -19.76 29.52 3.36
C ASP A 19 -19.57 30.96 3.86
N HIS A 20 -18.94 31.14 5.02
CA HIS A 20 -18.69 32.47 5.56
C HIS A 20 -17.75 33.29 4.67
N CYS A 21 -16.72 32.65 4.10
CA CYS A 21 -15.84 33.24 3.08
C CYS A 21 -16.61 33.63 1.82
N ARG A 22 -17.51 32.77 1.33
CA ARG A 22 -18.36 33.04 0.17
C ARG A 22 -19.27 34.24 0.42
N GLU A 23 -19.96 34.28 1.56
CA GLU A 23 -20.81 35.41 1.95
C GLU A 23 -20.03 36.71 2.10
N ALA A 24 -18.85 36.67 2.71
CA ALA A 24 -17.98 37.83 2.83
C ALA A 24 -17.58 38.35 1.45
N GLY A 25 -17.24 37.45 0.52
CA GLY A 25 -16.97 37.81 -0.88
C GLY A 25 -18.15 38.52 -1.56
N ILE A 26 -19.37 38.03 -1.37
CA ILE A 26 -20.59 38.66 -1.91
C ILE A 26 -20.78 40.07 -1.34
N VAL A 27 -20.62 40.24 -0.03
CA VAL A 27 -20.74 41.55 0.64
C VAL A 27 -19.69 42.56 0.15
N VAL A 28 -18.48 42.10 -0.17
CA VAL A 28 -17.44 42.97 -0.73
C VAL A 28 -17.77 43.39 -2.16
N CYS A 29 -18.32 42.48 -2.97
CA CYS A 29 -18.72 42.77 -4.35
C CYS A 29 -19.92 43.73 -4.44
N ASP A 30 -20.87 43.65 -3.51
CA ASP A 30 -22.06 44.52 -3.43
C ASP A 30 -22.15 45.19 -2.05
N TYR A 31 -21.21 46.10 -1.79
CA TYR A 31 -21.09 46.74 -0.50
C TYR A 31 -22.23 47.72 -0.22
N GLN A 32 -22.98 47.47 0.85
CA GLN A 32 -23.95 48.41 1.39
C GLN A 32 -23.45 49.03 2.70
N PRO A 33 -23.56 50.37 2.89
CA PRO A 33 -23.10 51.05 4.11
C PRO A 33 -23.77 50.58 5.41
N SER A 34 -24.92 49.91 5.31
CA SER A 34 -25.64 49.29 6.43
C SER A 34 -24.97 48.00 6.93
N ILE A 35 -24.11 47.37 6.13
CA ILE A 35 -23.49 46.08 6.44
C ILE A 35 -22.13 46.30 7.12
N SER A 36 -22.00 45.77 8.34
CA SER A 36 -20.73 45.80 9.09
C SER A 36 -19.77 44.72 8.59
N PHE A 37 -19.04 45.02 7.51
CA PHE A 37 -18.04 44.12 6.94
C PHE A 37 -16.93 43.75 7.93
N HIS A 38 -16.48 44.70 8.77
CA HIS A 38 -15.50 44.45 9.83
C HIS A 38 -15.95 43.34 10.79
N ARG A 39 -17.25 43.28 11.12
CA ARG A 39 -17.80 42.18 11.93
C ARG A 39 -17.65 40.84 11.22
N LYS A 40 -17.96 40.77 9.91
CA LYS A 40 -17.77 39.54 9.12
C LYS A 40 -16.32 39.05 9.10
N ILE A 41 -15.35 39.96 9.02
CA ILE A 41 -13.92 39.60 9.14
C ILE A 41 -13.61 39.02 10.52
N ASN A 42 -14.04 39.69 11.59
CA ASN A 42 -13.77 39.21 12.95
C ASN A 42 -14.41 37.84 13.21
N ASP A 43 -15.64 37.64 12.73
CA ASP A 43 -16.32 36.35 12.81
C ASP A 43 -15.55 35.25 12.07
N LEU A 44 -14.94 35.56 10.91
CA LEU A 44 -14.07 34.62 10.19
C LEU A 44 -12.82 34.26 10.98
N VAL A 45 -12.16 35.26 11.60
CA VAL A 45 -10.99 35.02 12.45
C VAL A 45 -11.35 34.12 13.63
N THR A 46 -12.50 34.35 14.28
CA THR A 46 -12.97 33.50 15.38
C THR A 46 -13.21 32.06 14.92
N LYS A 47 -13.87 31.87 13.76
CA LYS A 47 -14.08 30.53 13.20
C LYS A 47 -12.77 29.80 12.90
N LEU A 48 -11.76 30.49 12.37
CA LEU A 48 -10.43 29.92 12.13
C LEU A 48 -9.71 29.54 13.44
N GLN A 49 -9.87 30.35 14.49
CA GLN A 49 -9.33 30.02 15.83
C GLN A 49 -10.03 28.81 16.44
N ASP A 50 -11.34 28.68 16.24
CA ASP A 50 -12.08 27.51 16.71
C ASP A 50 -11.67 26.24 15.95
N LEU A 51 -11.36 26.33 14.65
CA LEU A 51 -10.81 25.22 13.89
C LEU A 51 -9.46 24.75 14.44
N ASP A 52 -8.57 25.69 14.79
CA ASP A 52 -7.27 25.38 15.40
C ASP A 52 -7.41 24.63 16.73
N ARG A 53 -8.46 24.92 17.51
CA ARG A 53 -8.76 24.22 18.76
C ARG A 53 -9.21 22.78 18.58
N VAL A 54 -9.70 22.40 17.39
CA VAL A 54 -10.07 21.02 17.05
C VAL A 54 -8.84 20.19 16.66
N GLN A 55 -7.75 20.83 16.22
CA GLN A 55 -6.52 20.16 15.80
C GLN A 55 -5.99 19.10 16.80
N PRO A 56 -5.98 19.32 18.13
CA PRO A 56 -5.48 18.33 19.08
C PRO A 56 -6.27 17.02 19.10
N GLU A 57 -7.55 17.06 18.73
CA GLU A 57 -8.41 15.88 18.68
C GLU A 57 -8.11 14.96 17.50
N LEU A 58 -7.24 15.37 16.57
CA LEU A 58 -6.93 14.69 15.31
C LEU A 58 -5.47 14.26 15.19
N GLN A 59 -4.67 14.38 16.27
CA GLN A 59 -3.23 14.09 16.24
C GLN A 59 -2.88 12.62 15.97
N ASP A 60 -3.83 11.71 16.16
CA ASP A 60 -3.71 10.28 15.85
C ASP A 60 -3.85 9.97 14.34
N VAL A 61 -4.27 10.96 13.54
CA VAL A 61 -4.46 10.81 12.10
C VAL A 61 -3.23 11.31 11.36
N PHE A 62 -2.53 10.38 10.69
CA PHE A 62 -1.37 10.72 9.87
C PHE A 62 -1.75 10.80 8.39
N VAL A 63 -1.53 11.97 7.80
CA VAL A 63 -1.75 12.21 6.38
C VAL A 63 -0.41 12.14 5.64
N PRO A 64 -0.24 11.23 4.65
CA PRO A 64 0.96 11.18 3.83
C PRO A 64 1.19 12.50 3.09
N ILE A 65 2.42 13.01 3.09
CA ILE A 65 2.75 14.30 2.45
C ILE A 65 2.55 14.22 0.93
N GLU A 66 2.79 13.05 0.34
CA GLU A 66 2.55 12.77 -1.07
C GLU A 66 1.07 12.94 -1.46
N LEU A 67 0.15 12.75 -0.50
CA LEU A 67 -1.27 12.96 -0.71
C LEU A 67 -1.61 14.45 -0.85
N CYS A 68 -0.93 15.33 -0.10
CA CYS A 68 -1.12 16.78 -0.20
C CYS A 68 -0.86 17.28 -1.62
N SER A 69 0.21 16.80 -2.26
CA SER A 69 0.52 17.17 -3.65
C SER A 69 -0.56 16.77 -4.66
N LYS A 70 -1.27 15.65 -4.41
CA LYS A 70 -2.40 15.23 -5.26
C LYS A 70 -3.63 16.11 -5.03
N ILE A 71 -3.90 16.50 -3.78
CA ILE A 71 -5.01 17.40 -3.42
C ILE A 71 -4.78 18.79 -4.04
N ASP A 72 -3.57 19.35 -3.93
CA ASP A 72 -3.21 20.65 -4.51
C ASP A 72 -3.37 20.67 -6.03
N ALA A 73 -3.13 19.52 -6.69
CA ALA A 73 -3.34 19.34 -8.12
C ALA A 73 -4.82 19.09 -8.51
N GLY A 74 -5.75 19.10 -7.54
CA GLY A 74 -7.18 18.83 -7.75
C GLY A 74 -7.50 17.36 -8.08
N GLN A 75 -6.59 16.42 -7.80
CA GLN A 75 -6.81 15.00 -8.03
C GLN A 75 -7.56 14.35 -6.88
N ASN A 76 -8.31 13.28 -7.17
CA ASN A 76 -9.00 12.51 -6.15
C ASN A 76 -7.99 11.77 -5.24
N PRO A 77 -7.99 12.01 -3.92
CA PRO A 77 -7.06 11.37 -2.99
C PRO A 77 -7.17 9.83 -2.97
N HIS A 78 -8.32 9.25 -3.33
CA HIS A 78 -8.48 7.79 -3.43
C HIS A 78 -7.56 7.15 -4.49
N LEU A 79 -7.09 7.91 -5.48
CA LEU A 79 -6.11 7.41 -6.45
C LEU A 79 -4.78 7.06 -5.78
N TYR A 80 -4.36 7.82 -4.76
CA TYR A 80 -3.17 7.50 -3.97
C TYR A 80 -3.33 6.17 -3.25
N THR A 81 -4.47 5.98 -2.56
CA THR A 81 -4.76 4.74 -1.85
C THR A 81 -4.72 3.54 -2.80
N ARG A 82 -5.31 3.69 -3.99
CA ARG A 82 -5.28 2.66 -5.04
C ARG A 82 -3.85 2.36 -5.50
N GLU A 83 -3.08 3.38 -5.85
CA GLU A 83 -1.69 3.25 -6.29
C GLU A 83 -0.82 2.55 -5.23
N CYS A 84 -0.98 2.89 -3.94
CA CYS A 84 -0.27 2.24 -2.85
C CYS A 84 -0.62 0.76 -2.73
N MET A 85 -1.91 0.40 -2.84
CA MET A 85 -2.35 -0.99 -2.83
C MET A 85 -1.79 -1.77 -4.03
N GLU A 86 -1.91 -1.21 -5.23
CA GLU A 86 -1.40 -1.82 -6.46
C GLU A 86 0.12 -2.05 -6.37
N GLN A 87 0.87 -1.05 -5.89
CA GLN A 87 2.31 -1.16 -5.72
C GLN A 87 2.69 -2.20 -4.63
N ALA A 88 1.93 -2.29 -3.54
CA ALA A 88 2.15 -3.29 -2.50
C ALA A 88 1.91 -4.71 -3.03
N LEU A 89 0.84 -4.91 -3.81
CA LEU A 89 0.54 -6.19 -4.46
C LEU A 89 1.66 -6.59 -5.43
N ALA A 90 2.06 -5.69 -6.33
CA ALA A 90 3.13 -5.95 -7.28
C ALA A 90 4.46 -6.28 -6.58
N LYS A 91 4.81 -5.56 -5.51
CA LYS A 91 6.00 -5.86 -4.69
C LYS A 91 5.90 -7.23 -4.02
N ASN A 92 4.73 -7.60 -3.48
CA ASN A 92 4.52 -8.90 -2.85
C ASN A 92 4.68 -10.05 -3.84
N GLU A 93 4.08 -9.93 -5.02
CA GLU A 93 4.21 -10.92 -6.11
C GLU A 93 5.65 -11.06 -6.59
N ALA A 94 6.35 -9.93 -6.79
CA ALA A 94 7.75 -9.94 -7.17
C ALA A 94 8.64 -10.63 -6.12
N VAL A 95 8.41 -10.36 -4.83
CA VAL A 95 9.15 -11.01 -3.73
C VAL A 95 8.84 -12.51 -3.67
N ARG A 96 7.58 -12.90 -3.87
CA ARG A 96 7.17 -14.31 -3.93
C ARG A 96 7.86 -15.04 -5.07
N GLY A 97 7.88 -14.47 -6.28
CA GLY A 97 8.58 -15.05 -7.43
C GLY A 97 10.09 -15.21 -7.19
N LYS A 98 10.73 -14.23 -6.53
CA LYS A 98 12.13 -14.35 -6.10
C LYS A 98 12.34 -15.48 -5.09
N LEU A 99 11.45 -15.60 -4.11
CA LEU A 99 11.51 -16.66 -3.09
C LEU A 99 11.37 -18.05 -3.71
N ASP A 100 10.42 -18.23 -4.62
CA ASP A 100 10.19 -19.50 -5.30
C ASP A 100 11.36 -19.87 -6.23
N SER A 101 11.95 -18.87 -6.91
CA SER A 101 13.17 -19.05 -7.69
C SER A 101 14.36 -19.49 -6.82
N LEU A 102 14.54 -18.87 -5.64
CA LEU A 102 15.59 -19.25 -4.70
C LEU A 102 15.36 -20.65 -4.11
N ARG A 103 14.12 -21.02 -3.80
CA ARG A 103 13.77 -22.37 -3.34
C ARG A 103 14.07 -23.42 -4.42
N ARG A 104 13.71 -23.13 -5.67
CA ARG A 104 14.02 -24.01 -6.81
C ARG A 104 15.53 -24.13 -7.05
N PHE A 105 16.25 -23.01 -7.03
CA PHE A 105 17.70 -23.00 -7.14
C PHE A 105 18.36 -23.82 -6.02
N ARG A 106 17.92 -23.64 -4.77
CA ARG A 106 18.37 -24.45 -3.63
C ARG A 106 18.16 -25.94 -3.91
N ALA A 107 16.98 -26.34 -4.35
CA ALA A 107 16.68 -27.76 -4.60
C ALA A 107 17.60 -28.36 -5.68
N LEU A 108 17.79 -27.64 -6.80
CA LEU A 108 18.67 -28.09 -7.89
C LEU A 108 20.13 -28.14 -7.44
N LEU A 109 20.61 -27.12 -6.74
CA LEU A 109 21.98 -27.08 -6.22
C LEU A 109 22.24 -28.23 -5.24
N MET A 110 21.29 -28.52 -4.34
CA MET A 110 21.39 -29.65 -3.42
C MET A 110 21.44 -30.98 -4.17
N ALA A 111 20.64 -31.14 -5.23
CA ALA A 111 20.63 -32.36 -6.03
C ALA A 111 21.99 -32.58 -6.73
N GLU A 112 22.51 -31.57 -7.42
CA GLU A 112 23.81 -31.63 -8.10
C GLU A 112 24.96 -31.90 -7.11
N LEU A 113 25.01 -31.17 -5.98
CA LEU A 113 26.03 -31.39 -4.96
C LEU A 113 25.94 -32.79 -4.35
N SER A 114 24.74 -33.34 -4.17
CA SER A 114 24.57 -34.72 -3.68
C SER A 114 25.08 -35.76 -4.67
N MET A 115 25.09 -35.48 -5.98
CA MET A 115 25.66 -36.40 -6.98
C MET A 115 27.19 -36.41 -6.95
N TYR A 116 27.84 -35.25 -6.85
CA TYR A 116 29.30 -35.14 -6.93
C TYR A 116 30.02 -35.24 -5.57
N PHE A 117 29.37 -34.84 -4.47
CA PHE A 117 29.97 -34.76 -3.13
C PHE A 117 29.06 -35.38 -2.04
N PRO A 118 28.76 -36.68 -2.12
CA PRO A 118 27.76 -37.32 -1.25
C PRO A 118 28.13 -37.26 0.24
N LYS A 119 29.40 -37.50 0.60
CA LYS A 119 29.85 -37.53 2.01
C LYS A 119 29.78 -36.15 2.67
N GLU A 120 30.14 -35.12 1.92
CA GLU A 120 30.07 -33.72 2.34
C GLU A 120 28.61 -33.27 2.49
N MET A 121 27.73 -33.71 1.59
CA MET A 121 26.30 -33.42 1.64
C MET A 121 25.59 -34.07 2.82
N ASP A 122 25.96 -35.30 3.19
CA ASP A 122 25.45 -35.95 4.40
C ASP A 122 25.80 -35.14 5.66
N ARG A 123 27.05 -34.67 5.77
CA ARG A 123 27.49 -33.80 6.87
C ARG A 123 26.74 -32.47 6.86
N TYR A 124 26.55 -31.86 5.68
CA TYR A 124 25.83 -30.60 5.54
C TYR A 124 24.37 -30.72 6.02
N ARG A 125 23.68 -31.79 5.65
CA ARG A 125 22.28 -32.04 6.05
C ARG A 125 22.10 -32.15 7.56
N VAL A 126 23.03 -32.83 8.24
CA VAL A 126 23.03 -32.97 9.71
C VAL A 126 23.16 -31.61 10.39
N VAL A 127 24.01 -30.72 9.88
CA VAL A 127 24.21 -29.38 10.45
C VAL A 127 23.03 -28.45 10.15
N ARG A 128 22.38 -28.61 9.00
CA ARG A 128 21.34 -27.69 8.52
C ARG A 128 19.92 -28.06 8.98
N GLY A 129 19.69 -29.32 9.37
CA GLY A 129 18.40 -29.79 9.90
C GLY A 129 17.29 -29.98 8.85
N ASP A 130 17.63 -30.14 7.57
CA ASP A 130 16.65 -30.49 6.53
C ASP A 130 16.23 -31.99 6.67
N PRO A 131 14.95 -32.36 6.55
CA PRO A 131 14.51 -33.76 6.55
C PRO A 131 15.05 -34.53 5.33
N GLU A 132 15.27 -35.83 5.52
CA GLU A 132 15.91 -36.73 4.56
C GLU A 132 15.22 -36.73 3.17
N ALA A 133 15.98 -36.95 2.10
CA ALA A 133 15.45 -37.00 0.74
C ALA A 133 14.36 -38.09 0.61
N PRO A 134 13.32 -37.90 -0.23
CA PRO A 134 12.43 -39.01 -0.57
C PRO A 134 13.25 -40.04 -1.34
N VAL A 135 13.47 -41.19 -0.71
CA VAL A 135 14.17 -42.33 -1.29
C VAL A 135 13.34 -42.86 -2.46
N SER A 136 13.87 -42.73 -3.68
CA SER A 136 13.36 -43.42 -4.86
C SER A 136 13.76 -44.90 -4.81
N GLY A 137 12.92 -45.73 -4.18
CA GLY A 137 12.95 -47.19 -4.21
C GLY A 137 11.52 -47.74 -4.34
N PRO A 138 11.31 -48.92 -4.98
CA PRO A 138 9.97 -49.39 -5.30
C PRO A 138 9.35 -50.05 -4.07
N THR A 139 8.48 -49.34 -3.37
CA THR A 139 7.65 -49.95 -2.31
C THR A 139 6.20 -49.93 -2.74
N ASN A 140 5.73 -51.10 -3.17
CA ASN A 140 4.32 -51.41 -3.35
C ASN A 140 3.59 -51.23 -2.01
N THR A 141 2.83 -50.15 -1.86
CA THR A 141 1.71 -50.14 -0.92
C THR A 141 0.60 -49.23 -1.46
N SER A 142 -0.49 -49.86 -1.85
CA SER A 142 -1.77 -49.26 -2.22
C SER A 142 -2.39 -48.47 -1.06
N ALA A 143 -2.71 -47.20 -1.29
CA ALA A 143 -3.76 -46.48 -0.57
C ALA A 143 -4.27 -45.27 -1.39
N THR A 144 -5.40 -45.52 -2.05
CA THR A 144 -6.59 -44.68 -2.27
C THR A 144 -6.48 -43.15 -2.32
N ALA A 145 -7.03 -42.62 -3.42
CA ALA A 145 -7.20 -41.24 -3.84
C ALA A 145 -7.89 -40.27 -2.85
N LEU A 146 -7.57 -38.97 -2.98
CA LEU A 146 -8.60 -37.97 -3.28
C LEU A 146 -8.04 -36.70 -3.98
N SER A 147 -8.89 -36.22 -4.89
CA SER A 147 -8.78 -35.15 -5.89
C SER A 147 -8.49 -33.74 -5.37
N GLY A 148 -7.88 -32.92 -6.24
CA GLY A 148 -7.77 -31.47 -6.08
C GLY A 148 -6.98 -30.78 -7.19
N TYR A 149 -7.43 -30.92 -8.44
CA TYR A 149 -6.88 -30.21 -9.60
C TYR A 149 -7.21 -28.72 -9.52
N SER A 150 -6.23 -27.84 -9.71
CA SER A 150 -6.44 -26.47 -10.18
C SER A 150 -5.26 -26.05 -11.04
N GLN A 151 -5.51 -26.02 -12.34
CA GLN A 151 -4.61 -25.49 -13.36
C GLN A 151 -4.48 -23.97 -13.16
N SER A 152 -3.25 -23.45 -13.26
CA SER A 152 -3.05 -22.07 -13.71
C SER A 152 -1.97 -22.07 -14.78
N ASN A 153 -2.42 -21.80 -16.00
CA ASN A 153 -1.55 -21.53 -17.15
C ASN A 153 -1.01 -20.11 -17.00
N GLY A 154 0.30 -19.98 -16.89
CA GLY A 154 1.02 -18.71 -16.99
C GLY A 154 2.07 -18.81 -18.08
N SER A 155 1.67 -18.48 -19.32
CA SER A 155 2.57 -18.31 -20.46
C SER A 155 3.44 -17.08 -20.22
N GLY A 156 4.70 -17.29 -19.83
CA GLY A 156 5.70 -16.23 -19.79
C GLY A 156 6.26 -16.01 -21.19
N THR A 157 5.80 -14.94 -21.85
CA THR A 157 6.51 -14.42 -23.02
C THR A 157 7.70 -13.61 -22.53
N GLU A 158 8.90 -14.08 -22.89
CA GLU A 158 10.15 -13.34 -22.82
C GLU A 158 10.02 -12.01 -23.57
N THR A 159 10.33 -10.91 -22.88
CA THR A 159 11.08 -9.80 -23.49
C THR A 159 12.07 -9.29 -22.46
N GLY A 160 13.34 -9.67 -22.62
CA GLY A 160 14.46 -9.11 -21.87
C GLY A 160 14.78 -7.67 -22.32
N PRO A 161 15.47 -6.87 -21.49
CA PRO A 161 15.84 -5.52 -21.85
C PRO A 161 17.09 -5.56 -22.75
N ASP A 162 16.95 -5.02 -23.95
CA ASP A 162 18.06 -4.80 -24.87
C ASP A 162 18.96 -3.68 -24.32
N THR A 163 20.24 -3.99 -24.20
CA THR A 163 21.26 -3.12 -23.63
C THR A 163 21.63 -2.00 -24.60
N GLY A 164 21.54 -0.76 -24.11
CA GLY A 164 22.45 0.37 -24.39
C GLY A 164 22.90 0.66 -25.82
N SER A 165 22.56 1.85 -26.30
CA SER A 165 23.52 2.63 -27.10
C SER A 165 23.48 4.09 -26.70
N ILE A 166 24.59 4.51 -26.08
CA ILE A 166 24.98 5.89 -25.90
C ILE A 166 25.42 6.43 -27.26
N ARG A 167 24.78 7.51 -27.72
CA ARG A 167 25.49 8.65 -28.29
C ARG A 167 24.67 9.92 -28.15
#